data_AF-A0A0F8W2V5-F1
#
_entry.id   AF-A0A0F8W2V5-F1
#
_cell.length_a   1.000
_cell.length_b   1.000
_cell.length_c   1.000
_cell.angle_alpha   90.00
_cell.angle_beta   90.00
_cell.angle_gamma   90.00
#
_symmetry.space_group_name_H-M   'P 1'
#
loop_
_entity.id
_entity.type
_entity.pdbx_description
1 polymer ?
#
loop_
_entity_poly.entity_id
_entity_poly.type
_entity_poly.pdbx_seq_one_letter_code
_entity_poly.pdbx_strand_id
1 'polypeptide(L)' 'DIFILDTSDVDETGGREVELGAAIILGKVIFLVGPIRNLFHMHPSVRSFRTWNDIISHIKSNYFLGR' A
#
# COMPACT_ATOMS: atom_id res chain seq x y z
N ASP A 1 9.81 -3.98 -6.12
CA ASP A 1 8.55 -4.29 -6.84
C ASP A 1 7.29 -3.91 -6.09
N ILE A 2 7.27 -4.06 -4.76
CA ILE A 2 6.12 -3.70 -3.92
C ILE A 2 6.43 -2.41 -3.15
N PHE A 3 5.47 -1.49 -3.09
CA PHE A 3 5.45 -0.34 -2.19
C PHE A 3 4.36 -0.56 -1.14
N ILE A 4 4.68 -0.37 0.14
CA ILE A 4 3.74 -0.53 1.25
C ILE A 4 3.58 0.81 1.96
N LEU A 5 2.34 1.29 1.99
CA LEU A 5 1.94 2.53 2.65
C LEU A 5 1.26 2.21 3.99
N ASP A 6 1.93 2.52 5.10
CA ASP A 6 1.35 2.44 6.43
C ASP A 6 0.73 3.78 6.83
N THR A 7 -0.54 3.73 7.23
CA THR A 7 -1.35 4.89 7.64
C THR A 7 -1.88 4.75 9.06
N SER A 8 -1.33 3.81 9.84
CA SER A 8 -1.68 3.59 11.24
C SER A 8 -1.39 4.83 12.10
N ASP A 9 -0.29 5.52 11.83
CA ASP A 9 0.06 6.83 12.38
C ASP A 9 -0.34 7.99 11.45
N VAL A 10 -0.38 9.20 12.01
CA VAL A 10 -0.66 10.43 11.26
C VAL A 10 0.66 10.96 10.71
N ASP A 11 0.76 11.15 9.40
CA ASP A 11 1.82 11.96 8.79
C ASP A 11 1.33 13.41 8.64
N GLU A 12 2.11 14.37 9.14
CA GLU A 12 1.80 15.80 9.04
C GLU A 12 2.50 16.46 7.84
N THR A 13 3.47 15.76 7.23
CA THR A 13 4.37 16.35 6.23
C THR A 13 3.99 16.00 4.79
N GLY A 14 3.12 14.99 4.60
CA GLY A 14 2.62 14.57 3.29
C GLY A 14 3.64 13.82 2.44
N GLY A 15 4.77 13.40 3.03
CA GLY A 15 5.84 12.71 2.30
C GLY A 15 5.36 11.37 1.75
N ARG A 16 4.53 10.66 2.52
CA ARG A 16 3.95 9.38 2.12
C ARG A 16 3.05 9.47 0.89
N GLU A 17 2.37 10.60 0.72
CA GLU A 17 1.48 10.88 -0.39
C GLU A 17 2.28 11.18 -1.67
N VAL A 18 3.43 11.84 -1.54
CA VAL A 18 4.38 12.03 -2.64
C VAL A 18 4.93 10.67 -3.09
N GLU A 19 5.35 9.83 -2.15
CA GLU A 19 5.83 8.47 -2.42
C GLU A 19 4.76 7.60 -3.07
N LEU A 20 3.51 7.69 -2.61
CA LEU A 20 2.36 7.02 -3.22
C LEU A 20 2.17 7.45 -4.67
N GLY A 21 2.22 8.76 -4.96
CA GLY A 21 2.11 9.28 -6.32
C GLY A 21 3.21 8.73 -7.24
N ALA A 22 4.45 8.70 -6.76
CA ALA A 22 5.56 8.11 -7.49
C ALA A 22 5.36 6.61 -7.73
N ALA A 23 4.90 5.86 -6.72
CA ALA A 23 4.64 4.42 -6.84
C ALA A 23 3.54 4.11 -7.88
N ILE A 24 2.48 4.93 -7.94
CA ILE A 24 1.41 4.81 -8.94
C ILE A 24 1.96 5.01 -10.35
N ILE A 25 2.71 6.08 -10.59
CA ILE A 25 3.28 6.40 -11.90
C ILE A 25 4.27 5.33 -12.34
N LEU A 26 5.08 4.81 -11.42
CA LEU A 26 6.07 3.77 -11.68
C LEU A 26 5.45 2.36 -11.81
N GLY A 27 4.12 2.22 -11.73
CA GLY A 27 3.42 0.95 -11.90
C GLY A 27 3.80 -0.10 -10.85
N LYS A 28 4.10 0.32 -9.62
CA LYS A 28 4.43 -0.61 -8.53
C LYS A 28 3.20 -1.35 -8.06
N VAL A 29 3.40 -2.53 -7.47
CA VAL A 29 2.37 -3.19 -6.66
C VAL A 29 2.24 -2.40 -5.37
N ILE A 30 1.06 -1.81 -5.11
CA ILE A 30 0.85 -0.93 -3.96
C ILE A 30 -0.09 -1.58 -2.96
N PHE A 31 0.39 -1.72 -1.72
CA PHE A 31 -0.40 -2.17 -0.60
C PHE A 31 -0.53 -1.05 0.42
N LEU A 32 -1.74 -0.79 0.88
CA LEU A 32 -2.02 0.13 1.97
C LEU A 32 -2.41 -0.66 3.21
N VAL A 33 -1.86 -0.31 4.37
CA VAL A 33 -2.29 -0.83 5.67
C VAL A 33 -2.76 0.31 6.57
N GLY A 34 -3.90 0.13 7.22
CA GLY A 34 -4.50 1.12 8.10
C GLY A 34 -5.64 1.93 7.47
N PRO A 35 -6.08 3.01 8.13
CA PRO A 35 -7.22 3.80 7.71
C PRO A 35 -6.97 4.62 6.43
N ILE A 36 -8.00 4.74 5.61
CA ILE A 36 -7.98 5.69 4.48
C ILE A 36 -8.05 7.11 5.04
N ARG A 37 -7.06 7.94 4.70
CA ARG A 37 -6.94 9.34 5.15
C ARG A 37 -6.94 10.33 4.00
N ASN A 38 -6.58 9.87 2.81
CA ASN A 38 -6.46 10.68 1.60
C ASN A 38 -7.22 10.00 0.44
N LEU A 39 -7.80 10.79 -0.47
CA LEU A 39 -8.52 10.29 -1.64
C LEU A 39 -7.68 9.35 -2.51
N PHE A 40 -6.38 9.62 -2.66
CA PHE A 40 -5.48 8.81 -3.49
C PHE A 40 -5.24 7.40 -2.93
N HIS A 41 -5.55 7.16 -1.65
CA HIS A 41 -5.52 5.82 -1.06
C HIS A 41 -6.59 4.89 -1.66
N MET A 42 -7.61 5.47 -2.30
CA MET A 42 -8.67 4.74 -3.00
C MET A 42 -8.38 4.55 -4.49
N HIS A 43 -7.20 4.93 -4.97
CA HIS A 43 -6.82 4.76 -6.37
C HIS A 43 -6.89 3.27 -6.77
N PRO A 44 -7.35 2.92 -7.99
CA PRO A 44 -7.56 1.52 -8.39
C PRO A 44 -6.31 0.61 -8.33
N SER A 45 -5.11 1.19 -8.37
CA SER A 45 -3.84 0.44 -8.23
C SER A 45 -3.46 0.15 -6.78
N VAL A 46 -4.17 0.73 -5.80
CA VAL A 46 -3.91 0.57 -4.37
C VAL A 46 -4.81 -0.52 -3.82
N ARG A 47 -4.20 -1.54 -3.22
CA ARG A 47 -4.92 -2.60 -2.50
C ARG A 47 -4.83 -2.36 -1.00
N SER A 48 -5.95 -2.08 -0.36
CA SER A 48 -6.02 -1.83 1.10
C SER A 48 -6.15 -3.12 1.90
N PHE A 49 -5.44 -3.18 3.02
CA PHE A 49 -5.46 -4.23 4.02
C PHE A 49 -5.72 -3.63 5.39
N ARG A 50 -6.39 -4.39 6.26
CA ARG A 50 -6.70 -3.93 7.62
C ARG A 50 -5.51 -4.07 8.55
N THR A 51 -4.74 -5.15 8.39
CA THR A 51 -3.60 -5.47 9.26
C THR A 51 -2.38 -5.88 8.46
N TRP A 52 -1.20 -5.75 9.08
CA TRP A 52 0.05 -6.27 8.55
C TRP A 52 0.01 -7.78 8.28
N ASN A 53 -0.71 -8.55 9.09
CA ASN A 53 -0.88 -9.99 8.90
C ASN A 53 -1.64 -10.32 7.61
N ASP A 54 -2.58 -9.47 7.20
CA ASP A 54 -3.31 -9.65 5.95
C ASP A 54 -2.39 -9.46 4.74
N ILE A 55 -1.48 -8.47 4.80
CA ILE A 55 -0.44 -8.25 3.78
C ILE A 55 0.47 -9.48 3.69
N ILE A 56 0.98 -9.95 4.83
CA ILE A 56 1.91 -11.10 4.86
C ILE A 56 1.21 -12.35 4.29
N SER A 57 -0.03 -12.61 4.69
CA SER A 57 -0.84 -13.72 4.17
C SER A 57 -1.04 -13.60 2.66
N HIS A 58 -1.35 -12.40 2.18
CA HIS A 58 -1.51 -12.13 0.75
C HIS A 58 -0.22 -12.36 -0.03
N ILE A 59 0.90 -11.84 0.47
CA ILE A 59 2.21 -12.01 -0.15
C ILE A 59 2.59 -13.50 -0.21
N LYS A 60 2.41 -14.23 0.88
CA LYS A 60 2.69 -15.68 0.92
C LYS A 60 1.87 -16.46 -0.12
N SER A 61 0.57 -16.15 -0.24
CA SER A 61 -0.33 -16.84 -1.15
C SER A 61 -0.09 -16.52 -2.63
N ASN A 62 0.39 -15.31 -2.96
CA ASN A 62 0.44 -14.83 -4.35
C ASN A 62 1.87 -14.68 -4.91
N TYR A 63 2.88 -14.65 -4.04
CA TYR A 63 4.26 -14.35 -4.45
C TYR A 63 5.29 -15.37 -3.92
N PHE A 64 5.04 -16.06 -2.79
CA PHE A 64 5.97 -17.09 -2.29
C PHE A 64 5.66 -18.51 -2.81
N LEU A 65 4.40 -18.81 -3.12
CA LEU A 65 4.01 -20.05 -3.78
C LEU A 65 4.00 -19.78 -5.29
N GLY A 66 5.18 -19.91 -5.91
CA GLY A 66 5.40 -19.58 -7.32
C GLY A 66 4.27 -20.07 -8.24
N ARG A 67 3.57 -19.09 -8.82
CA ARG A 67 3.10 -19.11 -10.20
C ARG A 67 3.70 -17.91 -10.91
#